data_AF-A0A8J5MYG9-F1
#
_entry.id   AF-A0A8J5MYG9-F1
#
_cell.length_a   1.000
_cell.length_b   1.000
_cell.length_c   1.000
_cell.angle_alpha   90.00
_cell.angle_beta   90.00
_cell.angle_gamma   90.00
#
_symmetry.space_group_name_H-M   'P 1'
#
loop_
_entity.id
_entity.type
_entity.pdbx_description
1 polymer ?
#
loop_
_entity_poly.entity_id
_entity_poly.type
_entity_poly.pdbx_seq_one_letter_code
_entity_poly.pdbx_strand_id
1 'polypeptide(L)'
;MPEARKLIFCPSMCSEVKQYIESCNICASSASRQAPEPLYLHDVPDRPWKKVGTDIFTIKRRDYLVTVNSFSQFIEADNLPVSDSETFVFKLESHFARHGIPATLISDNGPQFTSKHFQQFTRAWNISHETSSPGNS
;
A
#
# COMPACT_ATOMS: atom_id res chain seq x y z
N MET A 1 -24.74 27.54 -10.66
CA MET A 1 -25.59 28.39 -9.80
C MET A 1 -25.37 28.00 -8.32
N PRO A 2 -24.42 28.62 -7.60
CA PRO A 2 -24.08 28.26 -6.22
C PRO A 2 -24.79 29.10 -5.13
N GLU A 3 -25.61 30.10 -5.48
CA GLU A 3 -26.08 31.11 -4.52
C GLU A 3 -27.41 30.82 -3.79
N ALA A 4 -28.05 29.66 -4.02
CA ALA A 4 -29.33 29.35 -3.37
C ALA A 4 -29.20 28.68 -1.98
N ARG A 5 -27.99 28.30 -1.54
CA ARG A 5 -27.77 27.57 -0.27
C ARG A 5 -27.69 28.44 0.99
N LYS A 6 -27.74 29.77 0.87
CA LYS A 6 -27.54 30.69 2.02
C LYS A 6 -28.84 31.21 2.65
N LEU A 7 -30.02 30.88 2.12
CA LEU A 7 -31.27 31.55 2.51
C LEU A 7 -32.33 30.64 3.15
N ILE A 8 -32.14 29.32 3.17
CA ILE A 8 -33.11 28.39 3.77
C ILE A 8 -32.35 27.32 4.57
N PHE A 9 -32.28 27.51 5.89
CA PHE A 9 -31.85 26.46 6.82
C PHE A 9 -33.10 25.69 7.27
N CYS A 10 -33.38 24.57 6.62
CA CYS A 10 -34.51 23.70 6.96
C CYS A 10 -33.99 22.34 7.47
N PRO A 11 -33.74 22.21 8.78
CA PRO A 11 -33.17 20.98 9.34
C PRO A 11 -34.10 19.76 9.17
N SER A 12 -35.41 19.97 9.05
CA SER A 12 -36.39 18.90 8.77
C SER A 12 -36.24 18.33 7.35
N MET A 13 -36.12 19.20 6.33
CA MET A 13 -35.97 18.76 4.94
C MET A 13 -34.68 17.96 4.72
N CYS A 14 -33.59 18.34 5.39
CA CYS A 14 -32.33 17.58 5.30
C CYS A 14 -32.46 16.15 5.83
N SER A 15 -33.24 15.95 6.90
CA SER A 15 -33.48 14.64 7.50
C SER A 15 -34.41 13.77 6.64
N GLU A 16 -35.46 14.37 6.08
CA GLU A 16 -36.39 13.66 5.17
C GLU A 16 -35.71 13.22 3.88
N VAL A 17 -34.84 14.06 3.31
CA VAL A 17 -34.04 13.71 2.12
C VAL A 17 -33.09 12.56 2.40
N LYS A 18 -32.43 12.54 3.58
CA LYS A 18 -31.58 11.41 3.98
C LYS A 18 -32.37 10.12 4.11
N GLN A 19 -33.53 10.16 4.77
CA GLN A 19 -34.39 9.00 4.96
C GLN A 19 -34.93 8.47 3.62
N TYR A 20 -35.21 9.34 2.66
CA TYR A 20 -35.60 8.96 1.30
C TYR A 20 -34.45 8.29 0.53
N ILE A 21 -33.22 8.81 0.66
CA ILE A 21 -32.03 8.23 0.01
C ILE A 21 -31.69 6.87 0.61
N GLU A 22 -31.79 6.71 1.94
CA GLU A 22 -31.56 5.45 2.64
C GLU A 22 -32.61 4.38 2.31
N SER A 23 -33.87 4.77 2.08
CA SER A 23 -34.96 3.86 1.71
C SER A 23 -35.02 3.53 0.21
N CYS A 24 -34.25 4.21 -0.63
CA CYS A 24 -34.25 4.00 -2.07
C CYS A 24 -33.28 2.88 -2.48
N ASN A 25 -33.80 1.77 -3.01
CA ASN A 25 -32.99 0.63 -3.47
C ASN A 25 -32.00 0.99 -4.60
N ILE A 26 -32.31 2.00 -5.42
CA ILE A 26 -31.43 2.49 -6.50
C ILE A 26 -30.28 3.32 -5.91
N CYS A 27 -30.54 4.09 -4.86
CA CYS A 27 -29.51 4.83 -4.14
C CYS A 27 -28.63 3.88 -3.31
N ALA A 28 -29.21 2.84 -2.71
CA ALA A 28 -28.47 1.83 -1.96
C ALA A 28 -27.57 0.93 -2.84
N SER A 29 -27.92 0.73 -4.11
CA SER A 29 -27.08 -0.01 -5.07
C SER A 29 -25.93 0.83 -5.65
N SER A 30 -26.08 2.15 -5.66
CA SER A 30 -25.07 3.11 -6.13
C SER A 30 -24.23 3.71 -4.99
N ALA A 31 -24.65 3.55 -3.74
CA ALA A 31 -23.86 3.90 -2.57
C ALA A 31 -22.62 3.00 -2.50
N SER A 32 -21.44 3.62 -2.47
CA SER A 32 -20.19 2.93 -2.13
C SER A 32 -20.36 2.25 -0.77
N ARG A 33 -20.45 0.92 -0.76
CA ARG A 33 -20.66 0.11 0.46
C ARG A 33 -19.44 0.10 1.37
N GLN A 34 -18.28 0.53 0.89
CA GLN A 34 -17.08 0.61 1.70
C GLN A 34 -17.05 1.98 2.38
N ALA A 35 -17.32 1.97 3.69
CA ALA A 35 -16.75 2.99 4.55
C ALA A 35 -15.24 3.01 4.26
N PRO A 36 -14.63 4.18 4.01
CA PRO A 36 -13.19 4.26 3.87
C PRO A 36 -12.57 3.59 5.10
N GLU A 37 -11.69 2.63 4.88
CA GLU A 37 -11.02 1.96 5.98
C GLU A 37 -10.36 3.03 6.87
N PRO A 38 -10.49 2.92 8.21
CA PRO A 38 -9.82 3.85 9.10
C PRO A 38 -8.34 3.87 8.74
N LEU A 39 -7.79 5.06 8.47
CA LEU A 39 -6.36 5.22 8.23
C LEU A 39 -5.62 4.79 9.50
N TYR A 40 -5.08 3.57 9.48
CA TYR A 40 -4.22 3.09 10.54
C TYR A 40 -2.83 3.67 10.30
N LEU A 41 -2.42 4.58 11.18
CA LEU A 41 -1.02 4.99 11.25
C LEU A 41 -0.22 3.77 11.74
N HIS A 42 0.60 3.21 10.85
CA HIS A 42 1.51 2.15 11.24
C HIS A 42 2.50 2.68 12.28
N ASP A 43 2.77 1.88 13.32
CA ASP A 43 3.77 2.22 14.31
C ASP A 43 5.13 2.46 13.64
N VAL A 44 5.76 3.59 13.98
CA VAL A 44 7.11 3.89 13.53
C VAL A 44 8.06 2.93 14.25
N PRO A 45 8.94 2.20 13.53
CA PRO A 45 9.88 1.30 14.16
C PRO A 45 10.83 2.05 15.12
N ASP A 46 11.42 1.32 16.06
CA ASP A 46 12.37 1.82 17.07
C ASP A 46 13.80 2.07 16.52
N ARG A 47 14.13 1.48 15.36
CA ARG A 47 15.44 1.62 14.71
C ARG A 47 15.34 1.64 13.19
N PRO A 48 16.31 2.28 12.49
CA PRO A 48 16.41 2.22 11.04
C PRO A 48 16.42 0.78 10.53
N TRP A 49 15.81 0.55 9.37
CA TRP A 49 15.84 -0.72 8.64
C TRP A 49 15.24 -1.91 9.38
N LYS A 50 14.58 -1.73 10.53
CA LYS A 50 13.80 -2.81 11.16
C LYS A 50 12.57 -3.18 10.33
N LYS A 51 11.91 -2.18 9.76
CA LYS A 51 10.73 -2.31 8.92
C LYS A 51 10.97 -1.59 7.61
N VAL A 52 10.77 -2.31 6.52
CA VAL A 52 11.08 -1.85 5.17
C VAL A 52 9.89 -2.15 4.27
N GLY A 53 9.46 -1.16 3.50
CA GLY A 53 8.52 -1.35 2.41
C GLY A 53 9.27 -1.57 1.10
N THR A 54 8.77 -2.43 0.23
CA THR A 54 9.33 -2.65 -1.09
C THR A 54 8.23 -2.69 -2.13
N ASP A 55 8.52 -2.14 -3.31
CA ASP A 55 7.58 -2.08 -4.43
C ASP A 55 8.33 -2.15 -5.75
N ILE A 56 7.61 -2.51 -6.82
CA ILE A 56 8.13 -2.53 -8.19
C ILE A 56 7.26 -1.62 -9.04
N PHE A 57 7.88 -0.65 -9.71
CA PHE A 57 7.18 0.22 -10.63
C PHE A 57 7.86 0.24 -12.01
N THR A 58 7.08 0.55 -13.06
CA THR A 58 7.58 0.65 -14.43
C THR A 58 7.55 2.09 -14.93
N ILE A 59 8.70 2.63 -15.34
CA ILE A 59 8.81 3.93 -16.00
C ILE A 59 9.52 3.77 -17.35
N LYS A 60 8.92 4.28 -18.42
CA LYS A 60 9.50 4.25 -19.79
C LYS A 60 9.94 2.83 -20.21
N ARG A 61 9.12 1.81 -19.92
CA ARG A 61 9.38 0.38 -20.19
C ARG A 61 10.61 -0.18 -19.46
N ARG A 62 10.97 0.39 -18.32
CA ARG A 62 12.00 -0.13 -17.44
C ARG A 62 11.39 -0.32 -16.06
N ASP A 63 11.63 -1.48 -15.49
CA ASP A 63 11.18 -1.79 -14.15
C ASP A 63 12.22 -1.31 -13.13
N TYR A 64 11.75 -0.90 -11.97
CA TYR A 64 12.56 -0.43 -10.86
C TYR A 64 12.09 -1.08 -9.58
N LEU A 65 13.04 -1.57 -8.79
CA LEU A 65 12.84 -1.98 -7.42
C LEU A 65 12.99 -0.74 -6.54
N VAL A 66 12.03 -0.50 -5.66
CA VAL A 66 12.14 0.51 -4.61
C VAL A 66 12.11 -0.15 -3.26
N THR A 67 12.94 0.34 -2.37
CA THR A 67 13.00 -0.05 -0.96
C THR A 67 12.92 1.20 -0.12
N VAL A 68 11.99 1.25 0.83
CA VAL A 68 11.71 2.40 1.68
C VAL A 68 11.88 2.01 3.14
N ASN A 69 12.77 2.70 3.84
CA ASN A 69 12.93 2.54 5.28
C ASN A 69 11.80 3.25 6.02
N SER A 70 10.94 2.52 6.74
CA SER A 70 9.82 3.10 7.47
C SER A 70 10.24 4.02 8.62
N PHE A 71 11.48 3.92 9.12
CA PHE A 71 11.99 4.80 10.18
C PHE A 71 12.33 6.20 9.66
N SER A 72 13.22 6.29 8.68
CA SER A 72 13.78 7.56 8.21
C SER A 72 13.16 8.06 6.92
N GLN A 73 12.21 7.31 6.34
CA GLN A 73 11.66 7.55 5.00
C GLN A 73 12.76 7.59 3.91
N PHE A 74 13.89 6.92 4.15
CA PHE A 74 14.98 6.82 3.17
C PHE A 74 14.55 5.88 2.05
N ILE A 75 14.72 6.34 0.81
CA ILE A 75 14.32 5.61 -0.39
C ILE A 75 15.57 5.19 -1.13
N GLU A 76 15.60 3.92 -1.48
CA GLU A 76 16.60 3.33 -2.34
C GLU A 76 15.92 2.71 -3.55
N ALA A 77 16.40 3.02 -4.75
CA ALA A 77 15.79 2.56 -6.00
C ALA A 77 16.85 2.04 -6.98
N ASP A 78 16.58 0.88 -7.55
CA ASP A 78 17.49 0.17 -8.45
C ASP A 78 16.74 -0.26 -9.72
N ASN A 79 17.41 -0.14 -10.88
CA ASN A 79 16.85 -0.65 -12.12
C ASN A 79 16.81 -2.19 -12.12
N LEU A 80 15.68 -2.74 -12.54
CA LEU A 80 15.48 -4.16 -12.81
C LEU A 80 15.47 -4.38 -14.33
N PRO A 81 16.65 -4.65 -14.94
CA PRO A 81 16.76 -4.79 -16.39
C PRO A 81 16.12 -6.08 -16.93
N VAL A 82 15.93 -7.09 -16.07
CA VAL A 82 15.33 -8.39 -16.40
C VAL A 82 14.24 -8.67 -15.36
N SER A 83 13.06 -9.10 -15.81
CA SER A 83 11.93 -9.50 -14.94
C SER A 83 12.14 -10.88 -14.31
N ASP A 84 13.40 -11.21 -14.00
CA ASP A 84 13.77 -12.49 -13.42
C ASP A 84 13.82 -12.39 -11.88
N SER A 85 13.33 -13.44 -11.23
CA SER A 85 13.22 -13.52 -9.78
C SER A 85 14.59 -13.51 -9.08
N GLU A 86 15.64 -14.03 -9.71
CA GLU A 86 16.98 -14.05 -9.12
C GLU A 86 17.59 -12.64 -9.09
N THR A 87 17.45 -11.89 -10.17
CA THR A 87 17.94 -10.50 -10.23
C THR A 87 17.24 -9.63 -9.19
N PHE A 88 15.94 -9.81 -9.04
CA PHE A 88 15.16 -9.09 -8.02
C PHE A 88 15.62 -9.40 -6.59
N VAL A 89 15.79 -10.68 -6.24
CA VAL A 89 16.27 -11.08 -4.90
C VAL A 89 17.70 -10.57 -4.67
N PHE A 90 18.59 -10.70 -5.65
CA PHE A 90 19.96 -10.20 -5.56
C PHE A 90 20.02 -8.69 -5.28
N LYS A 91 19.13 -7.90 -5.89
CA LYS A 91 19.02 -6.47 -5.63
C LYS A 91 18.56 -6.17 -4.21
N LEU A 92 17.55 -6.88 -3.71
CA LEU A 92 17.13 -6.77 -2.30
C LEU A 92 18.23 -7.17 -1.33
N GLU A 93 18.95 -8.27 -1.61
CA GLU A 93 20.10 -8.69 -0.81
C GLU A 93 21.18 -7.60 -0.75
N SER A 94 21.47 -6.93 -1.87
CA SER A 94 22.41 -5.81 -1.91
C SER A 94 21.96 -4.61 -1.06
N HIS A 95 20.65 -4.30 -1.03
CA HIS A 95 20.10 -3.26 -0.17
C HIS A 95 20.28 -3.64 1.31
N PHE A 96 19.91 -4.88 1.67
CA PHE A 96 20.00 -5.36 3.06
C PHE A 96 21.45 -5.57 3.53
N ALA A 97 22.37 -5.92 2.64
CA ALA A 97 23.78 -6.04 2.97
C ALA A 97 24.41 -4.69 3.35
N ARG A 98 23.94 -3.58 2.77
CA ARG A 98 24.46 -2.24 3.05
C ARG A 98 23.88 -1.62 4.31
N HIS A 99 22.62 -1.91 4.61
CA HIS A 99 21.89 -1.21 5.66
C HIS A 99 21.50 -2.07 6.86
N GLY A 100 21.58 -3.39 6.71
CA GLY A 100 21.16 -4.37 7.69
C GLY A 100 19.93 -5.16 7.25
N ILE A 101 19.77 -6.35 7.82
CA ILE A 101 18.67 -7.25 7.54
C ILE A 101 17.41 -6.75 8.27
N PRO A 102 16.29 -6.53 7.57
CA PRO A 102 15.05 -6.10 8.20
C PRO A 102 14.39 -7.22 8.99
N ALA A 103 13.67 -6.85 10.04
CA ALA A 103 12.81 -7.80 10.75
C ALA A 103 11.49 -8.02 9.99
N THR A 104 10.96 -6.95 9.39
CA THR A 104 9.71 -6.97 8.63
C THR A 104 9.92 -6.34 7.26
N LEU A 105 9.50 -7.05 6.22
CA LEU A 105 9.45 -6.57 4.85
C LEU A 105 7.99 -6.52 4.40
N ILE A 106 7.53 -5.35 3.97
CA ILE A 106 6.18 -5.14 3.43
C ILE A 106 6.26 -5.05 1.91
N SER A 107 5.42 -5.78 1.20
CA SER A 107 5.23 -5.61 -0.25
C SER A 107 3.76 -5.66 -0.64
N ASP A 108 3.50 -5.44 -1.93
CA ASP A 108 2.23 -5.82 -2.54
C ASP A 108 2.16 -7.35 -2.77
N ASN A 109 1.04 -7.80 -3.37
CA ASN A 109 0.85 -9.19 -3.77
C ASN A 109 1.39 -9.49 -5.18
N GLY A 110 2.41 -8.74 -5.63
CA GLY A 110 3.01 -8.93 -6.94
C GLY A 110 3.59 -10.33 -7.14
N PRO A 111 3.67 -10.83 -8.38
CA PRO A 111 4.18 -12.16 -8.69
C PRO A 111 5.63 -12.37 -8.24
N GLN A 112 6.43 -11.30 -8.20
CA GLN A 112 7.83 -11.34 -7.74
C GLN A 112 7.92 -11.67 -6.24
N PHE A 113 7.05 -11.08 -5.43
CA PHE A 113 6.98 -11.25 -3.98
C PHE A 113 6.26 -12.52 -3.53
N THR A 114 5.50 -13.16 -4.43
CA THR A 114 4.83 -14.45 -4.14
C THR A 114 5.62 -15.66 -4.65
N SER A 115 6.72 -15.43 -5.36
CA SER A 115 7.56 -16.49 -5.94
C SER A 115 8.17 -17.41 -4.87
N LYS A 116 8.37 -18.69 -5.22
CA LYS A 116 9.02 -19.67 -4.32
C LYS A 116 10.44 -19.24 -3.93
N HIS A 117 11.16 -18.64 -4.86
CA HIS A 117 12.51 -18.16 -4.65
C HIS A 117 12.55 -17.06 -3.58
N PHE A 118 11.66 -16.08 -3.68
CA PHE A 118 11.55 -15.02 -2.68
C PHE A 118 11.13 -15.54 -1.30
N GLN A 119 10.17 -16.48 -1.24
CA GLN A 119 9.77 -17.10 0.04
C GLN A 119 10.92 -17.89 0.69
N GLN A 120 11.78 -18.53 -0.11
CA GLN A 120 12.96 -19.22 0.41
C GLN A 120 13.98 -18.21 0.95
N PHE A 121 14.19 -17.12 0.22
CA PHE A 121 15.05 -16.02 0.65
C PHE A 121 14.63 -15.40 1.98
N THR A 122 13.36 -14.99 2.12
CA THR A 122 12.86 -14.36 3.37
C THR A 122 12.95 -15.32 4.55
N ARG A 123 12.67 -16.62 4.33
CA ARG A 123 12.86 -17.66 5.37
C ARG A 123 14.32 -17.84 5.75
N ALA A 124 15.23 -17.90 4.78
CA ALA A 124 16.65 -18.09 5.04
C ALA A 124 17.26 -16.93 5.83
N TRP A 125 16.77 -15.71 5.61
CA TRP A 125 17.23 -14.50 6.29
C TRP A 125 16.40 -14.15 7.52
N ASN A 126 15.44 -15.00 7.90
CA ASN A 126 14.53 -14.81 9.04
C ASN A 126 13.77 -13.46 8.99
N ILE A 127 13.30 -13.09 7.81
CA ILE A 127 12.54 -11.87 7.53
C ILE A 127 11.05 -12.21 7.57
N SER A 128 10.27 -11.47 8.35
CA SER A 128 8.81 -11.54 8.32
C SER A 128 8.27 -10.79 7.10
N HIS A 129 7.68 -11.50 6.14
CA HIS A 129 7.08 -10.89 4.96
C HIS A 129 5.59 -10.65 5.19
N GLU A 130 5.18 -9.39 5.08
CA GLU A 130 3.79 -8.94 5.19
C GLU A 130 3.33 -8.39 3.83
N THR A 131 2.13 -8.75 3.39
CA THR A 131 1.55 -8.28 2.13
C THR A 131 0.38 -7.34 2.40
N SER A 132 0.26 -6.26 1.62
CA SER A 132 -0.92 -5.38 1.69
C SER A 132 -2.20 -6.11 1.23
N SER A 133 -3.36 -5.67 1.73
CA SER A 133 -4.67 -6.19 1.30
C SER A 133 -4.89 -5.94 -0.20
N PRO A 134 -5.48 -6.90 -0.95
CA PRO A 134 -5.81 -6.68 -2.36
C PRO A 134 -6.72 -5.46 -2.52
N GLY A 135 -6.28 -4.46 -3.28
CA GLY A 135 -7.07 -3.24 -3.57
C GLY A 135 -6.70 -2.00 -2.75
N ASN A 136 -5.72 -2.07 -1.84
CA ASN A 136 -5.18 -0.94 -1.08
C ASN A 136 -3.69 -0.68 -1.44
N SER A 137 -3.41 -0.48 -2.73
CA SER A 137 -2.11 -0.04 -3.26
C SER A 137 -2.01 1.47 -3.29
#